data_AF-A0A533Y3M6-F1
#
_entry.id   AF-A0A533Y3M6-F1
#
_cell.length_a   1.000
_cell.length_b   1.000
_cell.length_c   1.000
_cell.angle_alpha   90.00
_cell.angle_beta   90.00
_cell.angle_gamma   90.00
#
_symmetry.space_group_name_H-M   'P 1'
#
loop_
_entity.id
_entity.type
_entity.pdbx_description
1 polymer ?
#
loop_
_entity_poly.entity_id
_entity_poly.type
_entity_poly.pdbx_seq_one_letter_code
_entity_poly.pdbx_strand_id
1 'polypeptide(L)'
;MSIIPALTAHEETPPQLIGEFKPVDDWQAHINAIFYGLRGGQVRDYYQTMASADYRLAHALAVDFHDHTTKQPYLPPALVVQEWGCGNGNLAACFLTHLKALDSNGAIYRKTRYVLVDANRDALQTAKAHPDLQSHREQVTTLQADAQDLPGVKDGSVHWIHCNELWNELRTKVILRKEGETIEEQVRPNLSDAKTKEFDDWSAFLRAFEAKGIAALKGGPSFLDEIIWEKDYLPIDWKRVPYRKTVTDFMKQIDELVIMPANFGAFATIKEAMRLLAPGGRFTSLDAGTPDRTVLSSPDKPCYGLYGGQYSFIV
;
A
#
# COMPACT_ATOMS: atom_id res chain seq x y z
N MET A 1 11.32 -41.68 -16.54
CA MET A 1 12.44 -41.17 -15.72
C MET A 1 11.82 -40.36 -14.60
N SER A 2 11.76 -40.96 -13.41
CA SER A 2 11.25 -40.36 -12.19
C SER A 2 12.43 -39.80 -11.41
N ILE A 3 12.41 -38.50 -11.09
CA ILE A 3 13.23 -37.91 -10.03
C ILE A 3 12.39 -36.80 -9.39
N ILE A 4 11.48 -37.20 -8.50
CA ILE A 4 11.06 -36.34 -7.38
C ILE A 4 12.05 -36.69 -6.25
N PRO A 5 12.89 -35.76 -5.77
CA PRO A 5 13.73 -36.04 -4.61
C PRO A 5 12.84 -36.34 -3.41
N ALA A 6 13.16 -37.46 -2.75
CA ALA A 6 12.46 -37.97 -1.60
C ALA A 6 12.37 -36.91 -0.48
N LEU A 7 11.14 -36.55 -0.13
CA LEU A 7 10.79 -36.05 1.20
C LEU A 7 11.21 -37.13 2.20
N THR A 8 12.39 -36.92 2.81
CA THR A 8 12.72 -37.56 4.07
C THR A 8 11.74 -36.99 5.08
N ALA A 9 10.82 -37.83 5.55
CA ALA A 9 9.90 -37.52 6.61
C ALA A 9 10.71 -37.30 7.90
N HIS A 10 11.16 -36.06 8.12
CA HIS A 10 11.16 -35.55 9.48
C HIS A 10 9.69 -35.50 9.90
N GLU A 11 9.37 -36.06 11.08
CA GLU A 11 8.08 -35.86 11.74
C GLU A 11 7.94 -34.37 12.08
N GLU A 12 7.72 -33.52 11.07
CA GLU A 12 7.29 -32.15 11.27
C GLU A 12 5.82 -32.23 11.67
N THR A 13 5.57 -31.94 12.95
CA THR A 13 4.21 -31.71 13.43
C THR A 13 3.58 -30.66 12.52
N PRO A 14 2.36 -30.89 11.98
CA PRO A 14 1.77 -29.96 11.03
C PRO A 14 1.69 -28.57 11.65
N PRO A 15 1.95 -27.52 10.85
CA PRO A 15 1.96 -26.16 11.36
C PRO A 15 0.58 -25.84 11.97
N GLN A 16 0.60 -25.11 13.09
CA GLN A 16 -0.58 -24.77 13.84
C GLN A 16 -1.27 -23.58 13.20
N LEU A 17 -2.59 -23.71 13.01
CA LEU A 17 -3.40 -22.70 12.35
C LEU A 17 -3.48 -21.45 13.22
N ILE A 18 -3.21 -20.28 12.62
CA ILE A 18 -3.50 -18.98 13.24
C ILE A 18 -4.64 -18.24 12.54
N GLY A 19 -5.18 -18.84 11.47
CA GLY A 19 -6.35 -18.35 10.76
C GLY A 19 -6.90 -19.38 9.78
N GLU A 20 -8.02 -19.03 9.15
CA GLU A 20 -8.66 -19.82 8.09
C GLU A 20 -8.16 -19.46 6.70
N PHE A 21 -8.48 -20.30 5.70
CA PHE A 21 -8.33 -19.92 4.29
C PHE A 21 -9.19 -18.70 3.97
N LYS A 22 -8.55 -17.67 3.42
CA LYS A 22 -9.20 -16.46 2.91
C LYS A 22 -8.45 -15.94 1.68
N PRO A 23 -9.09 -15.10 0.86
CA PRO A 23 -8.41 -14.38 -0.22
C PRO A 23 -7.15 -13.64 0.27
N VAL A 24 -6.14 -13.55 -0.59
CA VAL A 24 -4.87 -12.85 -0.28
C VAL A 24 -5.09 -11.42 0.19
N ASP A 25 -6.04 -10.68 -0.39
CA ASP A 25 -6.32 -9.28 -0.02
C ASP A 25 -6.89 -9.14 1.40
N ASP A 26 -7.66 -10.12 1.88
CA ASP A 26 -8.18 -10.13 3.24
C ASP A 26 -7.05 -10.32 4.26
N TRP A 27 -6.15 -11.28 3.98
CA TRP A 27 -4.99 -11.52 4.84
C TRP A 27 -3.96 -10.40 4.75
N GLN A 28 -3.72 -9.83 3.56
CA GLN A 28 -2.88 -8.64 3.39
C GLN A 28 -3.39 -7.49 4.27
N ALA A 29 -4.66 -7.13 4.17
CA ALA A 29 -5.24 -6.06 4.98
C ALA A 29 -5.20 -6.35 6.49
N HIS A 30 -5.29 -7.62 6.88
CA HIS A 30 -5.18 -8.04 8.27
C HIS A 30 -3.73 -7.90 8.79
N ILE A 31 -2.77 -8.45 8.05
CA ILE A 31 -1.34 -8.44 8.40
C ILE A 31 -0.77 -7.03 8.35
N ASN A 32 -1.12 -6.20 7.36
CA ASN A 32 -0.65 -4.81 7.29
C ASN A 32 -1.04 -4.05 8.57
N ALA A 33 -2.29 -4.19 9.04
CA ALA A 33 -2.72 -3.53 10.27
C ALA A 33 -1.90 -3.97 11.49
N ILE A 34 -1.54 -5.25 11.58
CA ILE A 34 -0.69 -5.78 12.67
C ILE A 34 0.75 -5.32 12.50
N PHE A 35 1.33 -5.45 11.29
CA PHE A 35 2.69 -5.06 10.95
C PHE A 35 2.94 -3.60 11.30
N TYR A 36 2.09 -2.70 10.81
CA TYR A 36 2.19 -1.27 11.09
C TYR A 36 1.98 -0.94 12.57
N GLY A 37 1.05 -1.61 13.24
CA GLY A 37 0.80 -1.43 14.67
C GLY A 37 1.97 -1.89 15.55
N LEU A 38 2.58 -3.03 15.22
CA LEU A 38 3.70 -3.60 15.98
C LEU A 38 5.01 -2.85 15.75
N ARG A 39 5.30 -2.48 14.49
CA ARG A 39 6.57 -1.85 14.11
C ARG A 39 6.54 -0.33 14.34
N GLY A 40 5.39 0.33 14.27
CA GLY A 40 5.27 1.78 14.53
C GLY A 40 6.32 2.60 13.77
N GLY A 41 7.12 3.41 14.47
CA GLY A 41 8.19 4.22 13.88
C GLY A 41 9.37 3.43 13.28
N GLN A 42 9.47 2.12 13.55
CA GLN A 42 10.52 1.23 13.03
C GLN A 42 10.17 0.60 11.67
N VAL A 43 9.05 0.97 11.04
CA VAL A 43 8.74 0.56 9.66
C VAL A 43 9.91 0.85 8.70
N ARG A 44 10.69 1.90 8.99
CA ARG A 44 11.88 2.29 8.20
C ARG A 44 13.02 1.28 8.23
N ASP A 45 13.06 0.39 9.22
CA ASP A 45 14.05 -0.70 9.27
C ASP A 45 13.75 -1.78 8.21
N TYR A 46 12.53 -1.77 7.67
CA TYR A 46 12.04 -2.72 6.67
C TYR A 46 11.81 -2.08 5.30
N TYR A 47 11.34 -0.82 5.27
CA TYR A 47 11.03 -0.10 4.05
C TYR A 47 11.55 1.34 4.10
N GLN A 48 12.61 1.61 3.34
CA GLN A 48 13.07 2.96 3.07
C GLN A 48 12.65 3.35 1.66
N THR A 49 11.62 4.19 1.55
CA THR A 49 11.11 4.69 0.27
C THR A 49 11.97 5.84 -0.24
N MET A 50 11.96 6.10 -1.55
CA MET A 50 12.67 7.26 -2.12
C MET A 50 12.23 8.58 -1.45
N ALA A 51 10.92 8.73 -1.24
CA ALA A 51 10.30 9.88 -0.60
C ALA A 51 10.72 10.07 0.87
N SER A 52 10.96 8.97 1.59
CA SER A 52 11.29 9.01 3.02
C SER A 52 12.75 9.39 3.32
N ALA A 53 13.64 9.18 2.33
CA ALA A 53 15.09 9.18 2.51
C ALA A 53 15.82 10.30 1.76
N ASP A 54 15.24 10.77 0.65
CA ASP A 54 15.92 11.67 -0.28
C ASP A 54 15.01 12.85 -0.66
N TYR A 55 15.59 14.04 -0.72
CA TYR A 55 14.88 15.28 -1.01
C TYR A 55 14.61 15.49 -2.51
N ARG A 56 15.34 14.79 -3.39
CA ARG A 56 15.34 15.07 -4.84
C ARG A 56 13.98 14.83 -5.48
N LEU A 57 13.26 13.80 -5.05
CA LEU A 57 11.90 13.56 -5.52
C LEU A 57 10.99 14.75 -5.16
N ALA A 58 11.00 15.16 -3.90
CA ALA A 58 10.20 16.29 -3.43
C ALA A 58 10.55 17.60 -4.16
N HIS A 59 11.83 17.84 -4.44
CA HIS A 59 12.27 18.98 -5.25
C HIS A 59 11.73 18.91 -6.68
N ALA A 60 11.83 17.76 -7.35
CA ALA A 60 11.32 17.58 -8.71
C ALA A 60 9.80 17.81 -8.77
N LEU A 61 9.05 17.28 -7.79
CA LEU A 61 7.60 17.51 -7.68
C LEU A 61 7.28 19.00 -7.43
N ALA A 62 8.05 19.69 -6.59
CA ALA A 62 7.88 21.12 -6.35
C ALA A 62 8.15 21.98 -7.58
N VAL A 63 9.15 21.62 -8.39
CA VAL A 63 9.43 22.29 -9.68
C VAL A 63 8.27 22.09 -10.65
N ASP A 64 7.78 20.86 -10.87
CA ASP A 64 6.65 20.61 -11.77
C ASP A 64 5.38 21.32 -11.28
N PHE A 65 5.12 21.30 -9.97
CA PHE A 65 4.01 22.04 -9.37
C PHE A 65 4.10 23.55 -9.62
N HIS A 66 5.27 24.14 -9.38
CA HIS A 66 5.52 25.56 -9.60
C HIS A 66 5.36 25.94 -11.08
N ASP A 67 5.99 25.19 -11.98
CA ASP A 67 5.99 25.46 -13.42
C ASP A 67 4.60 25.28 -14.05
N HIS A 68 3.83 24.30 -13.59
CA HIS A 68 2.44 24.14 -14.03
C HIS A 68 1.55 25.27 -13.51
N THR A 69 1.73 25.65 -12.24
CA THR A 69 0.91 26.66 -11.57
C THR A 69 1.16 28.06 -12.11
N THR A 70 2.42 28.44 -12.35
CA THR A 70 2.78 29.75 -12.93
C THR A 70 2.19 29.99 -14.33
N LYS A 71 1.92 28.92 -15.08
CA LYS A 71 1.31 28.98 -16.42
C LYS A 71 -0.22 29.10 -16.38
N GLN A 72 -0.84 28.99 -15.21
CA GLN A 72 -2.30 29.10 -15.09
C GLN A 72 -2.73 30.57 -15.17
N PRO A 73 -3.73 30.91 -16.02
CA PRO A 73 -4.18 32.29 -16.20
C PRO A 73 -4.91 32.83 -14.95
N TYR A 74 -5.46 31.93 -14.13
CA TYR A 74 -6.14 32.26 -12.90
C TYR A 74 -5.73 31.29 -11.79
N LEU A 75 -5.28 31.84 -10.67
CA LEU A 75 -4.97 31.06 -9.47
C LEU A 75 -6.06 31.21 -8.43
N PRO A 76 -6.67 30.10 -7.99
CA PRO A 76 -7.67 30.15 -6.93
C PRO A 76 -7.08 30.70 -5.63
N PRO A 77 -7.92 31.08 -4.65
CA PRO A 77 -7.46 31.58 -3.36
C PRO A 77 -6.63 30.57 -2.55
N ALA A 78 -6.87 29.27 -2.77
CA ALA A 78 -6.15 28.17 -2.15
C ALA A 78 -5.80 27.10 -3.20
N LEU A 79 -4.57 26.61 -3.15
CA LEU A 79 -4.07 25.51 -3.97
C LEU A 79 -3.91 24.28 -3.08
N VAL A 80 -4.83 23.33 -3.19
CA VAL A 80 -4.84 22.14 -2.34
C VAL A 80 -3.94 21.07 -2.97
N VAL A 81 -2.91 20.66 -2.24
CA VAL A 81 -2.04 19.52 -2.56
C VAL A 81 -2.33 18.43 -1.53
N GLN A 82 -2.60 17.21 -1.97
CA GLN A 82 -2.72 16.06 -1.08
C GLN A 82 -1.54 15.10 -1.29
N GLU A 83 -1.04 14.54 -0.19
CA GLU A 83 -0.09 13.43 -0.20
C GLU A 83 -0.76 12.21 0.41
N TRP A 84 -0.97 11.17 -0.39
CA TRP A 84 -1.62 9.93 0.02
C TRP A 84 -0.56 8.90 0.43
N GLY A 85 -0.65 8.43 1.67
CA GLY A 85 0.40 7.61 2.28
C GLY A 85 1.60 8.47 2.64
N CYS A 86 1.41 9.45 3.52
CA CYS A 86 2.41 10.49 3.77
C CYS A 86 3.69 10.03 4.49
N GLY A 87 3.74 8.77 4.91
CA GLY A 87 4.89 8.15 5.56
C GLY A 87 5.41 8.98 6.72
N ASN A 88 6.65 9.46 6.61
CA ASN A 88 7.32 10.25 7.65
C ASN A 88 7.22 11.78 7.47
N GLY A 89 6.50 12.26 6.45
CA GLY A 89 6.39 13.69 6.17
C GLY A 89 7.61 14.35 5.52
N ASN A 90 8.65 13.58 5.17
CA ASN A 90 9.85 14.12 4.51
C ASN A 90 9.52 14.72 3.13
N LEU A 91 8.68 14.04 2.34
CA LEU A 91 8.25 14.55 1.03
C LEU A 91 7.57 15.91 1.16
N ALA A 92 6.57 16.03 2.04
CA ALA A 92 5.91 17.30 2.34
C ALA A 92 6.90 18.40 2.79
N ALA A 93 7.83 18.07 3.68
CA ALA A 93 8.78 19.04 4.23
C ALA A 93 9.73 19.58 3.16
N CYS A 94 10.35 18.69 2.39
CA CYS A 94 11.26 19.06 1.30
C CYS A 94 10.50 19.77 0.16
N PHE A 95 9.28 19.32 -0.17
CA PHE A 95 8.44 19.95 -1.21
C PHE A 95 8.13 21.40 -0.83
N LEU A 96 7.63 21.64 0.38
CA LEU A 96 7.23 22.99 0.83
C LEU A 96 8.44 23.92 0.99
N THR A 97 9.56 23.39 1.47
CA THR A 97 10.83 24.14 1.56
C THR A 97 11.29 24.59 0.18
N HIS A 98 11.31 23.67 -0.78
CA HIS A 98 11.77 23.96 -2.13
C HIS A 98 10.81 24.88 -2.88
N LEU A 99 9.49 24.64 -2.77
CA LEU A 99 8.47 25.51 -3.35
C LEU A 99 8.59 26.94 -2.85
N LYS A 100 8.83 27.14 -1.55
CA LYS A 100 9.06 28.47 -0.97
C LYS A 100 10.30 29.16 -1.54
N ALA A 101 11.35 28.40 -1.87
CA ALA A 101 12.56 28.94 -2.48
C ALA A 101 12.35 29.31 -3.96
N LEU A 102 11.59 28.50 -4.71
CA LEU A 102 11.23 28.78 -6.11
C LEU A 102 10.31 30.02 -6.22
N ASP A 103 9.30 30.10 -5.35
CA ASP A 103 8.27 31.13 -5.34
C ASP A 103 8.70 32.38 -4.56
N SER A 104 9.76 33.05 -5.05
CA SER A 104 10.39 34.21 -4.36
C SER A 104 9.43 35.36 -4.04
N ASN A 105 8.34 35.53 -4.80
CA ASN A 105 7.32 36.56 -4.56
C ASN A 105 6.16 36.07 -3.66
N GLY A 106 6.12 34.78 -3.31
CA GLY A 106 5.12 34.16 -2.46
C GLY A 106 3.73 34.02 -3.10
N ALA A 107 3.60 34.11 -4.42
CA ALA A 107 2.32 34.06 -5.12
C ALA A 107 1.65 32.68 -5.09
N ILE A 108 2.44 31.61 -4.98
CA ILE A 108 2.02 30.22 -5.01
C ILE A 108 2.08 29.60 -3.60
N TYR A 109 3.26 29.62 -2.97
CA TYR A 109 3.52 29.00 -1.67
C TYR A 109 2.53 29.47 -0.58
N ARG A 110 2.19 30.77 -0.54
CA ARG A 110 1.23 31.30 0.45
C ARG A 110 -0.19 30.75 0.26
N LYS A 111 -0.55 30.41 -0.98
CA LYS A 111 -1.85 29.83 -1.35
C LYS A 111 -1.87 28.31 -1.19
N THR A 112 -0.72 27.66 -1.18
CA THR A 112 -0.62 26.21 -1.01
C THR A 112 -1.17 25.77 0.33
N ARG A 113 -2.02 24.75 0.30
CA ARG A 113 -2.52 24.00 1.45
C ARG A 113 -2.17 22.54 1.21
N TYR A 114 -1.21 22.05 1.97
CA TYR A 114 -0.69 20.70 1.88
C TYR A 114 -1.42 19.81 2.89
N VAL A 115 -2.03 18.72 2.42
CA VAL A 115 -2.82 17.81 3.24
C VAL A 115 -2.13 16.46 3.27
N LEU A 116 -1.69 16.05 4.45
CA LEU A 116 -1.17 14.71 4.71
C LEU A 116 -2.37 13.77 4.89
N VAL A 117 -2.48 12.73 4.05
CA VAL A 117 -3.58 11.77 4.07
C VAL A 117 -3.03 10.38 4.39
N ASP A 118 -3.55 9.76 5.46
CA ASP A 118 -3.20 8.40 5.84
C ASP A 118 -4.31 7.78 6.70
N ALA A 119 -4.52 6.47 6.62
CA ALA A 119 -5.47 5.78 7.49
C ALA A 119 -4.93 5.62 8.92
N ASN A 120 -3.60 5.59 9.07
CA ASN A 120 -2.90 5.40 10.33
C ASN A 120 -2.65 6.75 11.02
N ARG A 121 -3.30 6.94 12.18
CA ARG A 121 -3.16 8.14 13.00
C ARG A 121 -1.72 8.39 13.46
N ASP A 122 -0.99 7.35 13.82
CA ASP A 122 0.38 7.48 14.34
C ASP A 122 1.36 7.86 13.23
N ALA A 123 1.14 7.38 12.01
CA ALA A 123 1.86 7.84 10.82
C ALA A 123 1.63 9.34 10.59
N LEU A 124 0.38 9.80 10.65
CA LEU A 124 0.06 11.24 10.54
C LEU A 124 0.72 12.09 11.63
N GLN A 125 0.71 11.63 12.89
CA GLN A 125 1.37 12.36 13.97
C GLN A 125 2.88 12.43 13.75
N THR A 126 3.49 11.32 13.33
CA THR A 126 4.91 11.25 13.01
C THR A 126 5.28 12.18 11.86
N ALA A 127 4.51 12.16 10.77
CA ALA A 127 4.72 13.03 9.62
C ALA A 127 4.58 14.52 10.00
N LYS A 128 3.55 14.86 10.76
CA LYS A 128 3.33 16.23 11.24
C LYS A 128 4.43 16.72 12.20
N ALA A 129 5.04 15.81 12.95
CA ALA A 129 6.13 16.11 13.88
C ALA A 129 7.50 16.26 13.18
N HIS A 130 7.59 16.07 11.86
CA HIS A 130 8.85 16.22 11.13
C HIS A 130 9.48 17.60 11.40
N PRO A 131 10.77 17.69 11.80
CA PRO A 131 11.39 18.96 12.21
C PRO A 131 11.33 20.04 11.14
N ASP A 132 11.61 19.67 9.88
CA ASP A 132 11.63 20.64 8.77
C ASP A 132 10.23 21.13 8.38
N LEU A 133 9.18 20.39 8.76
CA LEU A 133 7.79 20.78 8.50
C LEU A 133 7.31 21.87 9.48
N GLN A 134 8.02 22.10 10.60
CA GLN A 134 7.62 23.09 11.62
C GLN A 134 7.57 24.52 11.05
N SER A 135 8.43 24.84 10.09
CA SER A 135 8.46 26.15 9.42
C SER A 135 7.28 26.35 8.45
N HIS A 136 6.53 25.28 8.18
CA HIS A 136 5.42 25.21 7.23
C HIS A 136 4.07 24.85 7.90
N ARG A 137 4.00 24.88 9.23
CA ARG A 137 2.82 24.41 10.00
C ARG A 137 1.49 25.05 9.60
N GLU A 138 1.52 26.28 9.09
CA GLU A 138 0.32 27.02 8.66
C GLU A 138 -0.16 26.57 7.26
N GLN A 139 0.72 25.96 6.48
CA GLN A 139 0.41 25.40 5.17
C GLN A 139 -0.07 23.94 5.26
N VAL A 140 0.16 23.26 6.40
CA VAL A 140 -0.02 21.81 6.53
C VAL A 140 -1.25 21.47 7.38
N THR A 141 -2.06 20.53 6.88
CA THR A 141 -3.15 19.89 7.63
C THR A 141 -3.07 18.37 7.47
N THR A 142 -3.80 17.64 8.32
CA THR A 142 -3.87 16.17 8.30
C THR A 142 -5.29 15.72 8.08
N LEU A 143 -5.49 14.67 7.27
CA LEU A 143 -6.76 13.99 7.07
C LEU A 143 -6.55 12.49 7.34
N GLN A 144 -7.19 11.98 8.40
CA GLN A 144 -7.18 10.55 8.67
C GLN A 144 -8.25 9.85 7.84
N ALA A 145 -7.85 9.20 6.75
CA ALA A 145 -8.76 8.52 5.84
C ALA A 145 -8.02 7.51 4.96
N ASP A 146 -8.76 6.55 4.40
CA ASP A 146 -8.26 5.64 3.36
C ASP A 146 -8.24 6.37 2.01
N ALA A 147 -7.11 6.32 1.29
CA ALA A 147 -6.99 6.95 -0.02
C ALA A 147 -7.97 6.35 -1.06
N GLN A 148 -8.52 5.16 -0.80
CA GLN A 148 -9.52 4.51 -1.64
C GLN A 148 -10.92 5.14 -1.51
N ASP A 149 -11.20 5.87 -0.42
CA ASP A 149 -12.49 6.51 -0.16
C ASP A 149 -12.35 7.70 0.81
N LEU A 150 -12.50 8.92 0.26
CA LEU A 150 -12.33 10.21 0.94
C LEU A 150 -13.67 10.99 0.99
N PRO A 151 -14.70 10.47 1.68
CA PRO A 151 -16.07 10.98 1.59
C PRO A 151 -16.23 12.42 2.12
N GLY A 152 -15.32 12.88 2.97
CA GLY A 152 -15.30 14.25 3.50
C GLY A 152 -14.65 15.29 2.59
N VAL A 153 -14.07 14.87 1.46
CA VAL A 153 -13.39 15.76 0.52
C VAL A 153 -14.30 16.05 -0.66
N LYS A 154 -14.49 17.34 -0.95
CA LYS A 154 -15.37 17.81 -2.02
C LYS A 154 -14.82 17.44 -3.41
N ASP A 155 -15.69 17.02 -4.32
CA ASP A 155 -15.38 16.81 -5.73
C ASP A 155 -14.71 18.05 -6.35
N GLY A 156 -13.69 17.82 -7.17
CA GLY A 156 -13.01 18.88 -7.92
C GLY A 156 -12.35 19.95 -7.04
N SER A 157 -11.94 19.61 -5.81
CA SER A 157 -11.34 20.56 -4.86
C SER A 157 -9.81 20.45 -4.72
N VAL A 158 -9.21 19.37 -5.23
CA VAL A 158 -7.78 19.09 -5.11
C VAL A 158 -7.05 19.47 -6.39
N HIS A 159 -5.94 20.20 -6.27
CA HIS A 159 -5.19 20.70 -7.42
C HIS A 159 -4.03 19.77 -7.77
N TRP A 160 -3.49 19.10 -6.77
CA TRP A 160 -2.45 18.11 -6.96
C TRP A 160 -2.56 16.98 -5.95
N ILE A 161 -2.34 15.76 -6.41
CA ILE A 161 -2.24 14.58 -5.57
C ILE A 161 -0.88 13.93 -5.81
N HIS A 162 -0.13 13.70 -4.74
CA HIS A 162 1.10 12.92 -4.72
C HIS A 162 0.84 11.58 -4.05
N CYS A 163 1.34 10.51 -4.67
CA CYS A 163 1.22 9.14 -4.21
C CYS A 163 2.55 8.45 -4.49
N ASN A 164 3.29 8.05 -3.46
CA ASN A 164 4.59 7.40 -3.61
C ASN A 164 4.60 6.10 -2.83
N GLU A 165 4.84 4.97 -3.51
CA GLU A 165 4.94 3.63 -2.90
C GLU A 165 3.76 3.35 -1.97
N LEU A 166 2.54 3.61 -2.48
CA LEU A 166 1.29 3.33 -1.79
C LEU A 166 0.62 2.09 -2.34
N TRP A 167 0.70 1.87 -3.66
CA TRP A 167 -0.11 0.88 -4.35
C TRP A 167 0.29 -0.54 -3.98
N ASN A 168 1.58 -0.78 -3.74
CA ASN A 168 2.11 -2.05 -3.22
C ASN A 168 1.46 -2.51 -1.90
N GLU A 169 0.84 -1.61 -1.14
CA GLU A 169 0.20 -1.89 0.14
C GLU A 169 -1.32 -1.97 0.08
N LEU A 170 -1.89 -1.64 -1.08
CA LEU A 170 -3.33 -1.64 -1.29
C LEU A 170 -3.86 -3.04 -1.55
N ARG A 171 -5.16 -3.21 -1.29
CA ARG A 171 -5.88 -4.48 -1.44
C ARG A 171 -5.69 -5.06 -2.83
N THR A 172 -4.99 -6.20 -2.88
CA THR A 172 -4.63 -6.86 -4.12
C THR A 172 -5.05 -8.32 -4.09
N LYS A 173 -5.93 -8.71 -5.01
CA LYS A 173 -6.29 -10.11 -5.20
C LYS A 173 -5.23 -10.79 -6.04
N VAL A 174 -5.00 -12.06 -5.78
CA VAL A 174 -4.11 -12.89 -6.60
C VAL A 174 -5.00 -13.86 -7.37
N ILE A 175 -5.00 -13.74 -8.70
CA ILE A 175 -5.90 -14.49 -9.57
C ILE A 175 -5.13 -15.19 -10.68
N LEU A 176 -5.70 -16.25 -11.22
CA LEU A 176 -5.21 -16.91 -12.43
C LEU A 176 -6.38 -17.33 -13.30
N ARG A 177 -6.07 -17.64 -14.56
CA ARG A 177 -7.01 -18.33 -15.44
C ARG A 177 -6.74 -19.82 -15.42
N LYS A 178 -7.81 -20.62 -15.31
CA LYS A 178 -7.76 -22.07 -15.51
C LYS A 178 -8.99 -22.51 -16.26
N GLU A 179 -8.79 -23.13 -17.42
CA GLU A 179 -9.86 -23.72 -18.24
C GLU A 179 -10.96 -22.70 -18.61
N GLY A 180 -10.57 -21.44 -18.82
CA GLY A 180 -11.48 -20.35 -19.15
C GLY A 180 -12.23 -19.74 -17.95
N GLU A 181 -12.03 -20.29 -16.74
CA GLU A 181 -12.52 -19.69 -15.49
C GLU A 181 -11.44 -18.81 -14.84
N THR A 182 -11.89 -17.84 -14.04
CA THR A 182 -10.99 -17.08 -13.16
C THR A 182 -11.03 -17.74 -11.78
N ILE A 183 -9.84 -18.02 -11.25
CA ILE A 183 -9.63 -18.65 -9.95
C ILE A 183 -8.83 -17.67 -9.08
N GLU A 184 -9.11 -17.66 -7.79
CA GLU A 184 -8.44 -16.83 -6.80
C GLU A 184 -7.51 -17.67 -5.91
N GLU A 185 -6.31 -17.17 -5.64
CA GLU A 185 -5.44 -17.70 -4.59
C GLU A 185 -6.03 -17.33 -3.23
N GLN A 186 -6.34 -18.35 -2.44
CA GLN A 186 -6.64 -18.21 -1.02
C GLN A 186 -5.46 -18.72 -0.21
N VAL A 187 -5.22 -18.07 0.91
CA VAL A 187 -4.08 -18.38 1.77
C VAL A 187 -4.52 -18.56 3.20
N ARG A 188 -3.77 -19.38 3.93
CA ARG A 188 -3.97 -19.66 5.34
C ARG A 188 -2.66 -19.43 6.10
N PRO A 189 -2.64 -18.55 7.12
CA PRO A 189 -1.45 -18.33 7.93
C PRO A 189 -1.34 -19.40 9.01
N ASN A 190 -0.13 -19.92 9.18
CA ASN A 190 0.21 -20.91 10.18
C ASN A 190 1.53 -20.57 10.88
N LEU A 191 1.80 -21.16 12.04
CA LEU A 191 3.11 -21.14 12.70
C LEU A 191 3.62 -22.57 12.91
N SER A 192 4.94 -22.74 12.97
CA SER A 192 5.53 -24.03 13.31
C SER A 192 5.16 -24.44 14.75
N ASP A 193 5.11 -25.75 15.03
CA ASP A 193 4.91 -26.26 16.38
C ASP A 193 6.01 -25.80 17.36
N ALA A 194 7.24 -25.62 16.87
CA ALA A 194 8.32 -25.04 17.67
C ALA A 194 7.98 -23.60 18.09
N LYS A 195 7.41 -22.81 17.18
CA LYS A 195 7.08 -21.42 17.44
C LYS A 195 5.88 -21.27 18.38
N THR A 196 4.87 -22.13 18.28
CA THR A 196 3.70 -22.07 19.17
C THR A 196 4.05 -22.30 20.64
N LYS A 197 5.10 -23.09 20.90
CA LYS A 197 5.62 -23.37 22.25
C LYS A 197 6.30 -22.17 22.91
N GLU A 198 6.61 -21.11 22.17
CA GLU A 198 7.13 -19.86 22.75
C GLU A 198 6.03 -19.01 23.39
N PHE A 199 4.76 -19.28 23.08
CA PHE A 199 3.62 -18.54 23.63
C PHE A 199 3.12 -19.21 24.92
N ASP A 200 3.17 -18.48 26.04
CA ASP A 200 2.65 -18.95 27.33
C ASP A 200 1.14 -19.30 27.27
N ASP A 201 0.36 -18.50 26.53
CA ASP A 201 -1.06 -18.76 26.25
C ASP A 201 -1.34 -18.60 24.75
N TRP A 202 -1.26 -19.74 24.05
CA TRP A 202 -1.58 -19.82 22.62
C TRP A 202 -3.00 -19.32 22.29
N SER A 203 -3.97 -19.61 23.14
CA SER A 203 -5.36 -19.20 22.90
C SER A 203 -5.55 -17.69 23.04
N ALA A 204 -4.83 -17.05 23.98
CA ALA A 204 -4.80 -15.60 24.08
C ALA A 204 -4.12 -14.96 22.88
N PHE A 205 -3.03 -15.54 22.38
CA PHE A 205 -2.39 -15.10 21.15
C PHE A 205 -3.36 -15.14 19.96
N LEU A 206 -4.05 -16.27 19.73
CA LEU A 206 -5.01 -16.41 18.63
C LEU A 206 -6.12 -15.34 18.68
N ARG A 207 -6.71 -15.11 19.86
CA ARG A 207 -7.71 -14.05 20.05
C ARG A 207 -7.15 -12.67 19.76
N ALA A 208 -5.92 -12.40 20.21
CA ALA A 208 -5.25 -11.13 19.96
C ALA A 208 -4.92 -10.93 18.48
N PHE A 209 -4.47 -11.97 17.79
CA PHE A 209 -4.19 -11.96 16.35
C PHE A 209 -5.46 -11.66 15.57
N GLU A 210 -6.53 -12.44 15.77
CA GLU A 210 -7.82 -12.25 15.11
C GLU A 210 -8.39 -10.84 15.33
N ALA A 211 -8.31 -10.33 16.57
CA ALA A 211 -8.80 -9.01 16.93
C ALA A 211 -7.85 -7.85 16.54
N LYS A 212 -6.69 -8.12 15.92
CA LYS A 212 -5.63 -7.13 15.65
C LYS A 212 -5.22 -6.37 16.92
N GLY A 213 -5.18 -7.07 18.05
CA GLY A 213 -4.93 -6.54 19.38
C GLY A 213 -3.46 -6.19 19.61
N ILE A 214 -2.99 -5.09 19.00
CA ILE A 214 -1.58 -4.66 18.99
C ILE A 214 -0.93 -4.67 20.38
N ALA A 215 -1.63 -4.16 21.40
CA ALA A 215 -1.08 -4.09 22.76
C ALA A 215 -0.76 -5.48 23.35
N ALA A 216 -1.64 -6.46 23.10
CA ALA A 216 -1.43 -7.84 23.56
C ALA A 216 -0.34 -8.53 22.71
N LEU A 217 -0.37 -8.35 21.39
CA LEU A 217 0.61 -8.93 20.47
C LEU A 217 2.03 -8.40 20.74
N LYS A 218 2.18 -7.13 21.09
CA LYS A 218 3.48 -6.50 21.38
C LYS A 218 4.17 -7.05 22.63
N GLY A 219 3.40 -7.61 23.57
CA GLY A 219 3.93 -8.19 24.81
C GLY A 219 4.39 -9.65 24.68
N GLY A 220 4.08 -10.30 23.54
CA GLY A 220 4.42 -11.70 23.29
C GLY A 220 5.65 -11.89 22.38
N PRO A 221 5.98 -13.15 22.04
CA PRO A 221 7.00 -13.48 21.06
C PRO A 221 6.74 -12.84 19.69
N SER A 222 7.80 -12.43 18.98
CA SER A 222 7.70 -12.00 17.58
C SER A 222 7.28 -13.16 16.69
N PHE A 223 6.44 -12.95 15.68
CA PHE A 223 5.92 -14.06 14.86
C PHE A 223 5.74 -13.73 13.38
N LEU A 224 5.68 -12.45 13.00
CA LEU A 224 5.34 -12.04 11.62
C LEU A 224 6.27 -12.66 10.58
N ASP A 225 7.58 -12.69 10.85
CA ASP A 225 8.60 -13.22 9.95
C ASP A 225 8.58 -14.76 9.85
N GLU A 226 7.83 -15.42 10.73
CA GLU A 226 7.74 -16.88 10.87
C GLU A 226 6.39 -17.44 10.43
N ILE A 227 5.51 -16.59 9.87
CA ILE A 227 4.24 -17.03 9.30
C ILE A 227 4.50 -17.92 8.08
N ILE A 228 3.96 -19.14 8.12
CA ILE A 228 3.95 -20.09 7.03
C ILE A 228 2.62 -19.97 6.30
N TRP A 229 2.66 -19.51 5.05
CA TRP A 229 1.48 -19.34 4.20
C TRP A 229 1.20 -20.62 3.41
N GLU A 230 0.12 -21.29 3.75
CA GLU A 230 -0.45 -22.36 2.93
C GLU A 230 -1.37 -21.77 1.88
N LYS A 231 -1.35 -22.31 0.66
CA LYS A 231 -2.07 -21.78 -0.50
C LYS A 231 -3.06 -22.78 -1.06
N ASP A 232 -4.20 -22.28 -1.49
CA ASP A 232 -5.21 -23.01 -2.25
C ASP A 232 -5.76 -22.12 -3.37
N TYR A 233 -6.36 -22.72 -4.40
CA TYR A 233 -6.85 -22.01 -5.58
C TYR A 233 -8.31 -22.35 -5.82
N LEU A 234 -9.19 -21.40 -5.51
CA LEU A 234 -10.63 -21.62 -5.46
C LEU A 234 -11.38 -20.76 -6.48
N PRO A 235 -12.47 -21.26 -7.08
CA PRO A 235 -13.32 -20.45 -7.95
C PRO A 235 -13.84 -19.21 -7.22
N ILE A 236 -13.80 -18.07 -7.91
CA ILE A 236 -14.32 -16.80 -7.40
C ILE A 236 -15.71 -16.51 -8.00
N ASP A 237 -16.64 -15.97 -7.20
CA ASP A 237 -17.90 -15.42 -7.75
C ASP A 237 -17.60 -14.14 -8.54
N TRP A 238 -17.17 -14.33 -9.79
CA TRP A 238 -16.68 -13.28 -10.66
C TRP A 238 -17.71 -12.18 -10.91
N LYS A 239 -19.01 -12.47 -10.74
CA LYS A 239 -20.09 -11.47 -10.90
C LYS A 239 -20.07 -10.41 -9.81
N ARG A 240 -19.53 -10.72 -8.63
CA ARG A 240 -19.42 -9.78 -7.49
C ARG A 240 -18.12 -8.97 -7.50
N VAL A 241 -17.16 -9.34 -8.34
CA VAL A 241 -15.85 -8.69 -8.40
C VAL A 241 -15.98 -7.31 -9.09
N PRO A 242 -15.55 -6.22 -8.44
CA PRO A 242 -15.48 -4.90 -9.05
C PRO A 242 -14.58 -4.90 -10.28
N TYR A 243 -14.79 -3.99 -11.24
CA TYR A 243 -13.91 -3.87 -12.43
C TYR A 243 -13.71 -5.17 -13.26
N ARG A 244 -14.53 -6.22 -13.03
CA ARG A 244 -14.35 -7.55 -13.63
C ARG A 244 -14.16 -7.54 -15.14
N LYS A 245 -14.82 -6.63 -15.86
CA LYS A 245 -14.67 -6.52 -17.32
C LYS A 245 -13.25 -6.10 -17.70
N THR A 246 -12.74 -5.05 -17.07
CA THR A 246 -11.37 -4.56 -17.26
C THR A 246 -10.36 -5.64 -16.94
N VAL A 247 -10.53 -6.33 -15.81
CA VAL A 247 -9.62 -7.42 -15.41
C VAL A 247 -9.71 -8.60 -16.38
N THR A 248 -10.91 -9.02 -16.79
CA THR A 248 -11.08 -10.09 -17.79
C THR A 248 -10.44 -9.73 -19.13
N ASP A 249 -10.61 -8.50 -19.63
CA ASP A 249 -10.05 -8.08 -20.91
C ASP A 249 -8.51 -8.02 -20.88
N PHE A 250 -7.93 -7.70 -19.72
CA PHE A 250 -6.50 -7.80 -19.49
C PHE A 250 -6.03 -9.27 -19.45
N MET A 251 -6.68 -10.10 -18.62
CA MET A 251 -6.36 -11.52 -18.43
C MET A 251 -6.53 -12.37 -19.71
N LYS A 252 -7.24 -11.88 -20.73
CA LYS A 252 -7.27 -12.52 -22.07
C LYS A 252 -5.89 -12.64 -22.71
N GLN A 253 -4.97 -11.77 -22.31
CA GLN A 253 -3.63 -11.62 -22.89
C GLN A 253 -2.56 -12.36 -22.06
N ILE A 254 -2.97 -12.95 -20.94
CA ILE A 254 -2.12 -13.69 -20.01
C ILE A 254 -2.39 -15.18 -20.22
N ASP A 255 -1.33 -15.99 -20.21
CA ASP A 255 -1.43 -17.44 -20.37
C ASP A 255 -2.18 -18.08 -19.19
N GLU A 256 -2.77 -19.25 -19.44
CA GLU A 256 -3.43 -20.04 -18.41
C GLU A 256 -2.42 -20.44 -17.31
N LEU A 257 -2.91 -20.54 -16.07
CA LEU A 257 -2.15 -20.88 -14.86
C LEU A 257 -1.06 -19.88 -14.45
N VAL A 258 -0.90 -18.76 -15.17
CA VAL A 258 -0.05 -17.66 -14.70
C VAL A 258 -0.77 -16.90 -13.59
N ILE A 259 -0.09 -16.77 -12.45
CA ILE A 259 -0.58 -16.06 -11.27
C ILE A 259 -0.38 -14.55 -11.48
N MET A 260 -1.47 -13.80 -11.33
CA MET A 260 -1.51 -12.36 -11.58
C MET A 260 -2.09 -11.62 -10.38
N PRO A 261 -1.35 -10.66 -9.79
CA PRO A 261 -1.94 -9.73 -8.86
C PRO A 261 -2.84 -8.72 -9.58
N ALA A 262 -4.04 -8.49 -9.04
CA ALA A 262 -4.98 -7.49 -9.50
C ALA A 262 -5.23 -6.51 -8.34
N ASN A 263 -4.71 -5.28 -8.47
CA ASN A 263 -4.71 -4.29 -7.41
C ASN A 263 -6.02 -3.48 -7.39
N PHE A 264 -6.99 -3.96 -6.62
CA PHE A 264 -8.32 -3.33 -6.52
C PHE A 264 -8.26 -1.99 -5.81
N GLY A 265 -7.36 -1.83 -4.84
CA GLY A 265 -7.18 -0.55 -4.18
C GLY A 265 -6.55 0.49 -5.11
N ALA A 266 -5.66 0.12 -6.03
CA ALA A 266 -5.19 1.04 -7.07
C ALA A 266 -6.33 1.53 -7.98
N PHE A 267 -7.25 0.64 -8.38
CA PHE A 267 -8.44 1.08 -9.13
C PHE A 267 -9.33 2.04 -8.34
N ALA A 268 -9.51 1.80 -7.04
CA ALA A 268 -10.29 2.67 -6.18
C ALA A 268 -9.62 4.03 -5.97
N THR A 269 -8.31 4.06 -5.68
CA THR A 269 -7.55 5.32 -5.51
C THR A 269 -7.51 6.15 -6.79
N ILE A 270 -7.33 5.54 -7.96
CA ILE A 270 -7.37 6.26 -9.25
C ILE A 270 -8.76 6.86 -9.48
N LYS A 271 -9.82 6.10 -9.23
CA LYS A 271 -11.20 6.61 -9.34
C LYS A 271 -11.42 7.77 -8.39
N GLU A 272 -10.88 7.68 -7.17
CA GLU A 272 -11.00 8.72 -6.17
C GLU A 272 -10.20 9.98 -6.55
N ALA A 273 -9.01 9.81 -7.12
CA ALA A 273 -8.22 10.93 -7.62
C ALA A 273 -8.99 11.67 -8.71
N MET A 274 -9.60 10.94 -9.65
CA MET A 274 -10.43 11.54 -10.69
C MET A 274 -11.62 12.35 -10.15
N ARG A 275 -12.25 11.88 -9.06
CA ARG A 275 -13.35 12.60 -8.41
C ARG A 275 -12.86 13.89 -7.75
N LEU A 276 -11.71 13.84 -7.11
CA LEU A 276 -11.19 14.93 -6.28
C LEU A 276 -10.46 16.01 -7.05
N LEU A 277 -9.85 15.67 -8.18
CA LEU A 277 -9.09 16.62 -8.97
C LEU A 277 -9.97 17.73 -9.57
N ALA A 278 -9.61 18.97 -9.25
CA ALA A 278 -10.14 20.15 -9.90
C ALA A 278 -9.80 20.14 -11.41
N PRO A 279 -10.55 20.88 -12.25
CA PRO A 279 -10.19 21.04 -13.66
C PRO A 279 -8.73 21.51 -13.82
N GLY A 280 -7.93 20.76 -14.59
CA GLY A 280 -6.50 21.03 -14.80
C GLY A 280 -5.59 20.61 -13.63
N GLY A 281 -6.14 19.95 -12.61
CA GLY A 281 -5.38 19.32 -11.53
C GLY A 281 -4.62 18.08 -12.02
N ARG A 282 -3.65 17.63 -11.22
CA ARG A 282 -2.78 16.49 -11.56
C ARG A 282 -2.70 15.45 -10.46
N PHE A 283 -2.61 14.19 -10.89
CA PHE A 283 -2.28 13.06 -10.03
C PHE A 283 -0.91 12.54 -10.44
N THR A 284 0.00 12.42 -9.48
CA THR A 284 1.33 11.85 -9.66
C THR A 284 1.45 10.63 -8.76
N SER A 285 1.59 9.46 -9.38
CA SER A 285 1.87 8.20 -8.68
C SER A 285 3.24 7.67 -9.07
N LEU A 286 4.00 7.18 -8.11
CA LEU A 286 5.30 6.56 -8.29
C LEU A 286 5.32 5.25 -7.51
N ASP A 287 5.43 4.14 -8.21
CA ASP A 287 5.47 2.81 -7.61
C ASP A 287 6.28 1.84 -8.48
N ALA A 288 6.74 0.74 -7.89
CA ALA A 288 7.46 -0.29 -8.63
C ALA A 288 6.47 -1.08 -9.49
N GLY A 289 6.73 -1.14 -10.81
CA GLY A 289 5.78 -1.69 -11.75
C GLY A 289 6.40 -2.09 -13.08
N THR A 290 5.65 -2.84 -13.90
CA THR A 290 6.07 -3.13 -15.28
C THR A 290 4.89 -3.25 -16.25
N PRO A 291 4.95 -2.58 -17.41
CA PRO A 291 4.01 -2.85 -18.50
C PRO A 291 4.45 -4.02 -19.39
N ASP A 292 5.63 -4.60 -19.17
CA ASP A 292 6.19 -5.64 -20.04
C ASP A 292 5.45 -6.96 -19.84
N ARG A 293 4.66 -7.31 -20.84
CA ARG A 293 3.90 -8.56 -20.88
C ARG A 293 4.76 -9.81 -20.74
N THR A 294 6.00 -9.79 -21.21
CA THR A 294 6.90 -10.94 -21.10
C THR A 294 7.24 -11.22 -19.64
N VAL A 295 7.35 -10.16 -18.83
CA VAL A 295 7.54 -10.27 -17.39
C VAL A 295 6.25 -10.73 -16.72
N LEU A 296 5.13 -10.10 -17.07
CA LEU A 296 3.81 -10.39 -16.49
C LEU A 296 3.33 -11.83 -16.77
N SER A 297 3.66 -12.40 -17.94
CA SER A 297 3.30 -13.77 -18.31
C SER A 297 4.29 -14.82 -17.80
N SER A 298 5.32 -14.44 -17.04
CA SER A 298 6.34 -15.39 -16.56
C SER A 298 5.84 -16.11 -15.29
N PRO A 299 5.61 -17.44 -15.32
CA PRO A 299 5.16 -18.18 -14.15
C PRO A 299 6.21 -18.23 -13.03
N ASP A 300 7.49 -18.09 -13.39
CA ASP A 300 8.64 -18.13 -12.46
C ASP A 300 8.91 -16.79 -11.78
N LYS A 301 8.20 -15.71 -12.17
CA LYS A 301 8.37 -14.36 -11.64
C LYS A 301 7.01 -13.77 -11.26
N PRO A 302 6.36 -14.27 -10.20
CA PRO A 302 5.14 -13.66 -9.71
C PRO A 302 5.41 -12.20 -9.37
N CYS A 303 4.53 -11.30 -9.81
CA CYS A 303 4.64 -9.85 -9.56
C CYS A 303 4.30 -9.48 -8.10
N TYR A 304 4.63 -10.35 -7.14
CA TYR A 304 4.45 -10.13 -5.71
C TYR A 304 5.44 -10.97 -4.91
N GLY A 305 5.73 -10.53 -3.69
CA GLY A 305 6.62 -11.20 -2.76
C GLY A 305 6.12 -11.12 -1.31
N LEU A 306 6.77 -11.89 -0.44
CA LEU A 306 6.55 -11.85 1.00
C LEU A 306 7.72 -11.14 1.68
N TYR A 307 7.45 -10.06 2.39
CA TYR A 307 8.44 -9.26 3.11
C TYR A 307 7.96 -9.01 4.53
N GLY A 308 8.70 -9.52 5.51
CA GLY A 308 8.33 -9.39 6.92
C GLY A 308 6.98 -10.01 7.28
N GLY A 309 6.57 -11.07 6.57
CA GLY A 309 5.26 -11.71 6.69
C GLY A 309 4.13 -11.05 5.88
N GLN A 310 4.37 -9.89 5.26
CA GLN A 310 3.40 -9.14 4.46
C GLN A 310 3.52 -9.45 2.96
N TYR A 311 2.37 -9.55 2.28
CA TYR A 311 2.32 -9.55 0.82
C TYR A 311 2.55 -8.12 0.28
N SER A 312 3.57 -7.99 -0.58
CA SER A 312 3.88 -6.76 -1.31
C SER A 312 3.83 -7.03 -2.81
N PHE A 313 3.31 -6.07 -3.57
CA PHE A 313 2.95 -6.25 -4.97
C PHE A 313 3.69 -5.26 -5.87
N ILE A 314 4.14 -5.74 -7.03
CA ILE A 314 4.55 -4.92 -8.17
C ILE A 314 3.28 -4.55 -8.95
N VAL A 315 3.17 -3.30 -9.36
CA VAL A 315 1.94 -2.72 -9.93
C VAL A 315 1.94 -2.64 -11.45
#